data_AF-A0A947KCV6-F1
#
_entry.id   AF-A0A947KCV6-F1
#
_cell.length_a   1.000
_cell.length_b   1.000
_cell.length_c   1.000
_cell.angle_alpha   90.00
_cell.angle_beta   90.00
_cell.angle_gamma   90.00
#
_symmetry.space_group_name_H-M   'P 1'
#
loop_
_entity.id
_entity.type
_entity.pdbx_description
1 polymer ?
#
loop_
_entity_poly.entity_id
_entity_poly.type
_entity_poly.pdbx_seq_one_letter_code
_entity_poly.pdbx_strand_id
1 'polypeptide(L)'
;MNILSGLYFPLTVISDRGVRSFLALFDRIVLYQVSESDCAMHLPEQADGVELYCPLPMNDEEAGFLQMIKDLKGHAGEYYSGQLSSLSASGHGDHDDDQVWNLISSFRRDGKAEALSVVAKRLWQARMVLKLSEILSQEEVEVRRGYEVIRNREKDLFQALKGDDDDSDEMFPGEEVEGRLEGSPFKIGRVLKAWAQFACHDSGDRQILLTDQVETAELVLEELRELGSPVPEICRVRLPHTPNDSEWLEKTREMRQAIQGELIRWGEGGGGDPAPLRDLIETLNASSAGEGGQIVLYAVDGAVFSKVLARLTGQEEDVLSVTSMHPRLLGMLS
;
A
#
# COMPACT_ATOMS: atom_id res chain seq x y z
N MET A 1 13.73 10.20 22.35
CA MET A 1 13.92 9.12 21.36
C MET A 1 13.12 9.51 20.14
N ASN A 2 13.75 9.65 18.98
CA ASN A 2 13.02 9.91 17.74
C ASN A 2 12.37 8.58 17.33
N ILE A 3 11.04 8.52 17.37
CA ILE A 3 10.27 7.34 16.95
C ILE A 3 10.33 7.30 15.43
N LEU A 4 10.93 6.26 14.86
CA LEU A 4 10.95 6.11 13.42
C LEU A 4 9.61 5.52 12.96
N SER A 5 8.77 6.37 12.37
CA SER A 5 7.49 5.97 11.78
C SER A 5 7.59 5.92 10.25
N GLY A 6 7.08 4.87 9.63
CA GLY A 6 6.91 4.80 8.18
C GLY A 6 5.43 4.66 7.80
N LEU A 7 5.02 5.33 6.73
CA LEU A 7 3.67 5.27 6.17
C LEU A 7 3.63 4.19 5.09
N TYR A 8 2.80 3.17 5.28
CA TYR A 8 2.64 2.12 4.29
C TYR A 8 1.72 2.56 3.15
N PHE A 9 2.14 2.26 1.91
CA PHE A 9 1.47 2.66 0.68
C PHE A 9 1.58 1.57 -0.40
N PRO A 10 0.69 1.60 -1.42
CA PRO A 10 -0.51 2.43 -1.55
C PRO A 10 -1.73 1.73 -0.94
N LEU A 11 -1.55 0.53 -0.42
CA LEU A 11 -2.62 -0.29 0.12
C LEU A 11 -3.01 0.15 1.53
N THR A 12 -4.28 -0.08 1.87
CA THR A 12 -4.86 0.17 3.20
C THR A 12 -4.79 -1.06 4.10
N VAL A 13 -4.38 -2.21 3.55
CA VAL A 13 -4.20 -3.47 4.27
C VAL A 13 -2.79 -3.98 4.02
N ILE A 14 -2.21 -4.50 5.09
CA ILE A 14 -0.87 -5.05 5.12
C ILE A 14 -0.92 -6.50 5.57
N SER A 15 -0.09 -7.36 4.96
CA SER A 15 0.01 -8.76 5.37
C SER A 15 0.70 -8.90 6.73
N ASP A 16 0.39 -9.95 7.50
CA ASP A 16 1.10 -10.28 8.76
C ASP A 16 2.62 -10.33 8.57
N ARG A 17 3.04 -10.89 7.43
CA ARG A 17 4.45 -10.98 7.05
C ARG A 17 5.03 -9.58 6.84
N GLY A 18 4.32 -8.70 6.14
CA GLY A 18 4.67 -7.31 5.94
C GLY A 18 4.80 -6.57 7.28
N VAL A 19 3.80 -6.69 8.17
CA VAL A 19 3.83 -6.05 9.50
C VAL A 19 5.08 -6.44 10.28
N ARG A 20 5.37 -7.75 10.42
CA ARG A 20 6.57 -8.22 11.15
C ARG A 20 7.86 -7.71 10.52
N SER A 21 7.88 -7.71 9.20
CA SER A 21 8.99 -7.26 8.37
C SER A 21 9.29 -5.76 8.57
N PHE A 22 8.27 -4.90 8.50
CA PHE A 22 8.44 -3.47 8.71
C PHE A 22 8.68 -3.13 10.18
N LEU A 23 8.04 -3.80 11.15
CA LEU A 23 8.28 -3.55 12.59
C LEU A 23 9.69 -3.98 13.03
N ALA A 24 10.36 -4.85 12.25
CA ALA A 24 11.78 -5.14 12.46
C ALA A 24 12.67 -3.91 12.15
N LEU A 25 12.21 -2.99 11.30
CA LEU A 25 12.94 -1.80 10.86
C LEU A 25 12.42 -0.50 11.49
N PHE A 26 11.12 -0.42 11.75
CA PHE A 26 10.41 0.77 12.21
C PHE A 26 9.85 0.55 13.60
N ASP A 27 9.86 1.60 14.42
CA ASP A 27 9.17 1.60 15.72
C ASP A 27 7.65 1.57 15.54
N ARG A 28 7.20 2.23 14.47
CA ARG A 28 5.79 2.40 14.17
C ARG A 28 5.53 2.32 12.68
N ILE A 29 4.48 1.62 12.28
CA ILE A 29 3.95 1.64 10.92
C ILE A 29 2.63 2.38 10.97
N VAL A 30 2.46 3.34 10.08
CA VAL A 30 1.19 4.05 9.92
C VAL A 30 0.50 3.53 8.67
N LEU A 31 -0.76 3.15 8.81
CA LEU A 31 -1.61 2.73 7.70
C LEU A 31 -2.71 3.76 7.49
N TYR A 32 -2.96 4.11 6.22
CA TYR A 32 -4.12 4.91 5.90
C TYR A 32 -5.41 4.10 6.02
N GLN A 33 -6.37 4.69 6.72
CA GLN A 33 -7.73 4.20 6.78
C GLN A 33 -8.65 5.05 5.92
N VAL A 34 -9.56 4.35 5.24
CA VAL A 34 -10.57 4.97 4.38
C VAL A 34 -11.68 5.64 5.21
N SER A 35 -12.00 5.10 6.39
CA SER A 35 -12.96 5.66 7.35
C SER A 35 -12.58 5.37 8.80
N GLU A 36 -13.19 6.09 9.75
CA GLU A 36 -12.79 6.16 11.17
C GLU A 36 -13.26 4.94 11.98
N SER A 37 -14.48 4.50 11.69
CA SER A 37 -15.18 3.38 12.30
C SER A 37 -14.90 2.05 11.58
N ASP A 38 -14.13 2.08 10.49
CA ASP A 38 -13.56 0.91 9.83
C ASP A 38 -12.39 0.39 10.66
N CYS A 39 -12.65 0.06 11.92
CA CYS A 39 -11.68 -0.59 12.78
C CYS A 39 -11.34 -1.92 12.11
N ALA A 40 -10.13 -1.96 11.55
CA ALA A 40 -9.63 -3.02 10.71
C ALA A 40 -9.96 -4.39 11.31
N MET A 41 -10.92 -5.10 10.70
CA MET A 41 -11.20 -6.50 11.02
C MET A 41 -10.01 -7.45 10.72
N HIS A 42 -8.88 -6.88 10.28
CA HIS A 42 -7.77 -7.58 9.65
C HIS A 42 -6.40 -7.09 10.11
N LEU A 43 -6.33 -6.24 11.15
CA LEU A 43 -5.04 -6.10 11.81
C LEU A 43 -4.68 -7.45 12.45
N PRO A 44 -3.43 -7.91 12.34
CA PRO A 44 -2.99 -9.06 13.10
C PRO A 44 -3.28 -8.79 14.58
N GLU A 45 -3.91 -9.73 15.30
CA GLU A 45 -4.35 -9.59 16.71
C GLU A 45 -3.22 -9.16 17.70
N GLN A 46 -1.97 -9.09 17.24
CA GLN A 46 -0.76 -8.83 18.02
C GLN A 46 0.12 -7.70 17.44
N ALA A 47 -0.40 -6.85 16.57
CA ALA A 47 0.39 -5.81 15.89
C ALA A 47 0.64 -4.57 16.77
N ASP A 48 1.28 -4.74 17.93
CA ASP A 48 1.84 -3.63 18.70
C ASP A 48 2.81 -2.84 17.81
N GLY A 49 2.53 -1.54 17.61
CA GLY A 49 3.33 -0.67 16.74
C GLY A 49 2.71 -0.37 15.38
N VAL A 50 1.53 -0.91 15.06
CA VAL A 50 0.75 -0.44 13.90
C VAL A 50 -0.27 0.61 14.34
N GLU A 51 -0.17 1.80 13.75
CA GLU A 51 -1.09 2.90 13.95
C GLU A 51 -1.99 3.07 12.72
N LEU A 52 -3.28 3.12 12.99
CA LEU A 52 -4.29 3.39 11.98
C LEU A 52 -4.54 4.90 11.95
N TYR A 53 -4.54 5.48 10.75
CA TYR A 53 -4.70 6.91 10.59
C TYR A 53 -5.64 7.25 9.43
N CYS A 54 -6.67 8.04 9.70
CA CYS A 54 -7.57 8.58 8.70
C CYS A 54 -7.23 10.07 8.46
N PRO A 55 -6.52 10.43 7.38
CA PRO A 55 -6.11 11.83 7.12
C PRO A 55 -7.29 12.79 6.96
N LEU A 56 -8.43 12.26 6.50
CA LEU A 56 -9.65 13.01 6.24
C LEU A 56 -10.82 12.25 6.87
N PRO A 57 -11.24 12.58 8.09
CA PRO A 57 -12.39 11.95 8.72
C PRO A 57 -13.68 12.26 7.92
N MET A 58 -14.61 11.30 7.89
CA MET A 58 -15.86 11.44 7.13
C MET A 58 -16.95 12.15 7.94
N ASN A 59 -16.81 12.20 9.28
CA ASN A 59 -17.81 12.80 10.17
C ASN A 59 -19.22 12.26 9.84
N ASP A 60 -20.21 13.14 9.62
CA ASP A 60 -21.62 12.79 9.37
C ASP A 60 -21.87 11.86 8.16
N GLU A 61 -20.91 11.79 7.23
CA GLU A 61 -21.03 11.00 6.01
C GLU A 61 -20.58 9.55 6.16
N GLU A 62 -19.95 9.21 7.28
CA GLU A 62 -19.39 7.88 7.54
C GLU A 62 -20.45 6.78 7.50
N ALA A 63 -21.58 6.96 8.20
CA ALA A 63 -22.62 5.93 8.29
C ALA A 63 -23.19 5.59 6.90
N GLY A 64 -23.33 6.59 6.03
CA GLY A 64 -23.78 6.38 4.65
C GLY A 64 -22.76 5.62 3.81
N PHE A 65 -21.47 5.92 3.98
CA PHE A 65 -20.39 5.20 3.32
C PHE A 65 -20.33 3.73 3.77
N LEU A 66 -20.37 3.46 5.07
CA LEU A 66 -20.34 2.10 5.60
C LEU A 66 -21.56 1.28 5.15
N GLN A 67 -22.74 1.89 5.10
CA GLN A 67 -23.94 1.22 4.57
C GLN A 67 -23.77 0.89 3.08
N MET A 68 -23.20 1.80 2.28
CA MET A 68 -22.91 1.56 0.87
C MET A 68 -21.94 0.38 0.68
N ILE A 69 -20.86 0.33 1.46
CA ILE A 69 -19.90 -0.78 1.42
C ILE A 69 -20.58 -2.11 1.80
N LYS A 70 -21.45 -2.10 2.81
CA LYS A 70 -22.23 -3.27 3.22
C LYS A 70 -23.18 -3.74 2.11
N ASP A 71 -23.87 -2.81 1.46
CA ASP A 71 -24.78 -3.12 0.35
C ASP A 71 -24.02 -3.71 -0.84
N LEU A 72 -22.83 -3.16 -1.14
CA LEU A 72 -21.95 -3.66 -2.20
C LEU A 72 -21.47 -5.08 -1.92
N LYS A 73 -21.00 -5.37 -0.70
CA LYS A 73 -20.64 -6.74 -0.28
C LYS A 73 -21.83 -7.70 -0.35
N GLY A 74 -23.03 -7.24 0.02
CA GLY A 74 -24.24 -8.06 0.01
C GLY A 74 -24.75 -8.47 -1.37
N HIS A 75 -24.41 -7.70 -2.41
CA HIS A 75 -24.89 -7.88 -3.78
C HIS A 75 -23.73 -8.09 -4.79
N ALA A 76 -22.57 -8.50 -4.28
CA ALA A 76 -21.34 -8.75 -5.01
C ALA A 76 -21.55 -9.32 -6.44
N GLY A 77 -22.32 -10.40 -6.59
CA GLY A 77 -22.50 -11.06 -7.90
C GLY A 77 -23.12 -10.20 -9.01
N GLU A 78 -24.04 -9.30 -8.66
CA GLU A 78 -24.70 -8.40 -9.63
C GLU A 78 -23.78 -7.24 -10.02
N TYR A 79 -23.00 -6.72 -9.07
CA TYR A 79 -22.10 -5.59 -9.29
C TYR A 79 -20.76 -6.00 -9.91
N TYR A 80 -20.23 -7.17 -9.55
CA TYR A 80 -18.98 -7.71 -10.10
C TYR A 80 -19.10 -8.05 -11.58
N SER A 81 -20.25 -8.57 -12.04
CA SER A 81 -20.44 -8.99 -13.43
C SER A 81 -20.59 -7.84 -14.45
N GLY A 82 -20.77 -6.59 -14.00
CA GLY A 82 -20.98 -5.45 -14.89
C GLY A 82 -20.11 -4.24 -14.55
N GLN A 83 -20.44 -3.53 -13.47
CA GLN A 83 -19.90 -2.21 -13.18
C GLN A 83 -18.50 -2.24 -12.55
N LEU A 84 -18.21 -3.22 -11.70
CA LEU A 84 -16.87 -3.34 -11.11
C LEU A 84 -15.86 -3.96 -12.09
N SER A 85 -16.31 -4.87 -12.96
CA SER A 85 -15.47 -5.38 -14.06
C SER A 85 -15.11 -4.30 -15.07
N SER A 86 -16.01 -3.36 -15.37
CA SER A 86 -15.66 -2.21 -16.22
C SER A 86 -14.64 -1.31 -15.52
N LEU A 87 -14.81 -1.06 -14.21
CA LEU A 87 -13.88 -0.28 -13.40
C LEU A 87 -12.50 -0.95 -13.20
N SER A 88 -12.39 -2.28 -13.20
CA SER A 88 -11.07 -2.93 -13.17
C SER A 88 -10.42 -2.97 -14.56
N ALA A 89 -11.21 -3.08 -15.63
CA ALA A 89 -10.72 -3.27 -17.00
C ALA A 89 -10.39 -1.96 -17.76
N SER A 90 -11.12 -0.86 -17.57
CA SER A 90 -10.84 0.41 -18.24
C SER A 90 -9.62 1.11 -17.61
N GLY A 91 -8.84 1.86 -18.38
CA GLY A 91 -7.56 2.41 -17.88
C GLY A 91 -7.10 3.66 -18.59
N HIS A 92 -7.99 4.34 -19.30
CA HIS A 92 -7.65 5.51 -20.08
C HIS A 92 -8.82 6.52 -20.03
N GLY A 93 -8.65 7.56 -19.22
CA GLY A 93 -9.39 8.83 -19.35
C GLY A 93 -10.32 9.21 -18.19
N ASP A 94 -10.64 10.50 -18.16
CA ASP A 94 -11.61 11.20 -17.29
C ASP A 94 -13.00 10.53 -17.29
N HIS A 95 -13.31 9.78 -18.36
CA HIS A 95 -14.57 9.06 -18.52
C HIS A 95 -14.78 7.95 -17.48
N ASP A 96 -13.71 7.46 -16.85
CA ASP A 96 -13.77 6.44 -15.81
C ASP A 96 -14.19 7.02 -14.45
N ASP A 97 -13.83 8.28 -14.15
CA ASP A 97 -14.19 8.95 -12.90
C ASP A 97 -15.73 9.16 -12.82
N ASP A 98 -16.37 9.43 -13.96
CA ASP A 98 -17.83 9.51 -14.08
C ASP A 98 -18.53 8.18 -13.79
N GLN A 99 -17.94 7.04 -14.14
CA GLN A 99 -18.52 5.72 -13.87
C GLN A 99 -18.52 5.41 -12.37
N VAL A 100 -17.42 5.70 -11.69
CA VAL A 100 -17.34 5.56 -10.22
C VAL A 100 -18.35 6.49 -9.57
N TRP A 101 -18.51 7.72 -10.06
CA TRP A 101 -19.50 8.65 -9.53
C TRP A 101 -20.94 8.17 -9.74
N ASN A 102 -21.25 7.61 -10.92
CA ASN A 102 -22.56 7.05 -11.22
C ASN A 102 -22.89 5.86 -10.31
N LEU A 103 -21.89 5.04 -9.97
CA LEU A 103 -22.05 3.99 -8.97
C LEU A 103 -22.38 4.61 -7.60
N ILE A 104 -21.58 5.58 -7.13
CA ILE A 104 -21.79 6.27 -5.84
C ILE A 104 -23.17 6.94 -5.77
N SER A 105 -23.58 7.62 -6.83
CA SER A 105 -24.86 8.32 -6.87
C SER A 105 -26.04 7.35 -6.87
N SER A 106 -25.91 6.17 -7.48
CA SER A 106 -26.95 5.13 -7.44
C SER A 106 -27.21 4.61 -6.01
N PHE A 107 -26.19 4.58 -5.16
CA PHE A 107 -26.31 4.16 -3.76
C PHE A 107 -26.80 5.29 -2.84
N ARG A 108 -26.51 6.55 -3.17
CA ARG A 108 -27.02 7.72 -2.43
C ARG A 108 -28.46 8.02 -2.86
N ARG A 109 -29.41 7.31 -2.26
CA ARG A 109 -30.87 7.54 -2.45
C ARG A 109 -31.34 8.93 -1.99
N ASP A 110 -30.55 9.61 -1.18
CA ASP A 110 -30.83 10.98 -0.73
C ASP A 110 -30.19 11.97 -1.71
N GLY A 111 -31.01 12.82 -2.35
CA GLY A 111 -30.61 13.87 -3.31
C GLY A 111 -29.59 14.93 -2.82
N LYS A 112 -28.86 14.66 -1.74
CA LYS A 112 -27.70 15.42 -1.25
C LYS A 112 -26.43 15.18 -2.07
N ALA A 113 -26.41 14.20 -2.99
CA ALA A 113 -25.24 13.90 -3.82
C ALA A 113 -24.82 15.08 -4.74
N GLU A 114 -25.77 15.90 -5.18
CA GLU A 114 -25.49 17.06 -6.05
C GLU A 114 -24.93 18.27 -5.29
N ALA A 115 -25.12 18.33 -3.97
CA ALA A 115 -24.67 19.45 -3.13
C ALA A 115 -23.19 19.36 -2.71
N LEU A 116 -22.49 18.25 -3.01
CA LEU A 116 -21.07 18.12 -2.67
C LEU A 116 -20.19 18.98 -3.58
N SER A 117 -19.16 19.59 -2.98
CA SER A 117 -18.10 20.25 -3.73
C SER A 117 -17.35 19.24 -4.61
N VAL A 118 -16.74 19.71 -5.70
CA VAL A 118 -15.97 18.86 -6.62
C VAL A 118 -14.88 18.08 -5.86
N VAL A 119 -14.20 18.73 -4.91
CA VAL A 119 -13.18 18.11 -4.05
C VAL A 119 -13.78 17.00 -3.18
N ALA A 120 -14.94 17.25 -2.55
CA ALA A 120 -15.61 16.24 -1.74
C ALA A 120 -16.04 15.03 -2.56
N LYS A 121 -16.50 15.23 -3.80
CA LYS A 121 -16.83 14.13 -4.74
C LYS A 121 -15.60 13.30 -5.08
N ARG A 122 -14.47 13.95 -5.39
CA ARG A 122 -13.19 13.26 -5.67
C ARG A 122 -12.70 12.44 -4.49
N LEU A 123 -12.70 13.01 -3.28
CA LEU A 123 -12.32 12.28 -2.07
C LEU A 123 -13.22 11.07 -1.81
N TRP A 124 -14.52 11.21 -2.07
CA TRP A 124 -15.46 10.08 -2.03
C TRP A 124 -15.14 8.99 -3.05
N GLN A 125 -14.83 9.36 -4.28
CA GLN A 125 -14.40 8.41 -5.31
C GLN A 125 -13.10 7.71 -4.90
N ALA A 126 -12.11 8.44 -4.40
CA ALA A 126 -10.87 7.87 -3.89
C ALA A 126 -11.14 6.86 -2.77
N ARG A 127 -11.98 7.21 -1.80
CA ARG A 127 -12.41 6.29 -0.72
C ARG A 127 -12.99 5.00 -1.26
N MET A 128 -13.90 5.12 -2.22
CA MET A 128 -14.53 3.96 -2.85
C MET A 128 -13.51 3.09 -3.59
N VAL A 129 -12.61 3.70 -4.37
CA VAL A 129 -11.56 2.96 -5.08
C VAL A 129 -10.64 2.22 -4.11
N LEU A 130 -10.18 2.88 -3.04
CA LEU A 130 -9.34 2.25 -2.02
C LEU A 130 -10.08 1.09 -1.34
N LYS A 131 -11.33 1.30 -0.91
CA LYS A 131 -12.09 0.24 -0.24
C LYS A 131 -12.44 -0.93 -1.15
N LEU A 132 -12.73 -0.67 -2.43
CA LEU A 132 -12.93 -1.73 -3.42
C LEU A 132 -11.66 -2.52 -3.66
N SER A 133 -10.51 -1.84 -3.76
CA SER A 133 -9.22 -2.52 -3.90
C SER A 133 -8.93 -3.41 -2.70
N GLU A 134 -9.23 -2.94 -1.49
CA GLU A 134 -9.11 -3.70 -0.25
C GLU A 134 -9.99 -4.96 -0.24
N ILE A 135 -11.27 -4.82 -0.59
CA ILE A 135 -12.23 -5.95 -0.64
C ILE A 135 -11.75 -6.99 -1.64
N LEU A 136 -11.34 -6.57 -2.83
CA LEU A 136 -10.87 -7.47 -3.88
C LEU A 136 -9.58 -8.18 -3.49
N SER A 137 -8.62 -7.46 -2.89
CA SER A 137 -7.40 -8.08 -2.37
C SER A 137 -7.71 -9.13 -1.30
N GLN A 138 -8.68 -8.88 -0.43
CA GLN A 138 -9.12 -9.85 0.57
C GLN A 138 -9.75 -11.08 -0.09
N GLU A 139 -10.68 -10.89 -1.03
CA GLU A 139 -11.31 -11.99 -1.76
C GLU A 139 -10.27 -12.84 -2.50
N GLU A 140 -9.26 -12.21 -3.11
CA GLU A 140 -8.19 -12.93 -3.78
C GLU A 140 -7.37 -13.80 -2.82
N VAL A 141 -7.03 -13.29 -1.64
CA VAL A 141 -6.34 -14.05 -0.59
C VAL A 141 -7.20 -15.24 -0.13
N GLU A 142 -8.51 -15.04 0.04
CA GLU A 142 -9.44 -16.10 0.43
C GLU A 142 -9.56 -17.19 -0.66
N VAL A 143 -9.68 -16.79 -1.92
CA VAL A 143 -9.72 -17.71 -3.08
C VAL A 143 -8.42 -18.50 -3.17
N ARG A 144 -7.27 -17.85 -3.02
CA ARG A 144 -5.94 -18.50 -3.05
C ARG A 144 -5.82 -19.54 -1.94
N ARG A 145 -6.20 -19.19 -0.72
CA ARG A 145 -6.22 -20.13 0.41
C ARG A 145 -7.16 -21.31 0.14
N GLY A 146 -8.33 -21.07 -0.44
CA GLY A 146 -9.25 -22.12 -0.85
C GLY A 146 -8.63 -23.06 -1.88
N TYR A 147 -7.93 -22.51 -2.88
CA TYR A 147 -7.23 -23.27 -3.91
C TYR A 147 -6.10 -24.14 -3.32
N GLU A 148 -5.29 -23.61 -2.42
CA GLU A 148 -4.24 -24.37 -1.72
C GLU A 148 -4.79 -25.55 -0.93
N VAL A 149 -5.92 -25.37 -0.24
CA VAL A 149 -6.60 -26.46 0.48
C VAL A 149 -7.08 -27.56 -0.48
N ILE A 150 -7.64 -27.18 -1.63
CA ILE A 150 -8.08 -28.14 -2.65
C ILE A 150 -6.87 -28.87 -3.24
N ARG A 151 -5.81 -28.14 -3.59
CA ARG A 151 -4.57 -28.71 -4.13
C ARG A 151 -3.92 -29.71 -3.18
N ASN A 152 -3.89 -29.41 -1.89
CA ASN A 152 -3.37 -30.33 -0.88
C ASN A 152 -4.23 -31.60 -0.78
N ARG A 153 -5.55 -31.47 -0.79
CA ARG A 153 -6.46 -32.64 -0.81
C ARG A 153 -6.31 -33.47 -2.08
N GLU A 154 -6.11 -32.83 -3.23
CA GLU A 154 -5.85 -33.52 -4.49
C GLU A 154 -4.54 -34.32 -4.39
N LYS A 155 -3.48 -33.73 -3.87
CA LYS A 155 -2.20 -34.42 -3.62
C LYS A 155 -2.38 -35.63 -2.69
N ASP A 156 -3.11 -35.46 -1.59
CA ASP A 156 -3.38 -36.54 -0.62
C ASP A 156 -4.19 -37.69 -1.27
N LEU A 157 -5.20 -37.37 -2.07
CA LEU A 157 -6.01 -38.36 -2.79
C LEU A 157 -5.20 -39.11 -3.86
N PHE A 158 -4.33 -38.40 -4.60
CA PHE A 158 -3.44 -39.04 -5.57
C PHE A 158 -2.43 -39.96 -4.89
N GLN A 159 -1.86 -39.54 -3.76
CA GLN A 159 -0.97 -40.39 -2.96
C GLN A 159 -1.71 -41.63 -2.45
N ALA A 160 -2.94 -41.47 -1.96
CA ALA A 160 -3.77 -42.61 -1.54
C ALA A 160 -4.13 -43.57 -2.69
N LEU A 161 -4.31 -43.06 -3.92
CA LEU A 161 -4.64 -43.86 -5.10
C LEU A 161 -3.44 -44.62 -5.67
N LYS A 162 -2.22 -44.07 -5.57
CA LYS A 162 -0.99 -44.75 -6.00
C LYS A 162 -0.69 -46.00 -5.15
N GLY A 163 -1.23 -46.06 -3.92
CA GLY A 163 -0.93 -47.15 -2.98
C GLY A 163 0.46 -46.99 -2.34
N ASP A 164 0.77 -47.86 -1.37
CA ASP A 164 2.04 -47.87 -0.61
C ASP A 164 3.22 -48.46 -1.40
N ASP A 165 3.02 -48.82 -2.67
CA ASP A 165 4.03 -49.45 -3.51
C ASP A 165 4.66 -48.44 -4.47
N ASP A 166 5.96 -48.25 -4.24
CA ASP A 166 7.00 -47.70 -5.12
C ASP A 166 7.40 -46.22 -4.90
N ASP A 167 8.56 -46.07 -4.22
CA ASP A 167 9.42 -44.90 -4.09
C ASP A 167 9.97 -44.43 -5.45
N SER A 168 9.10 -44.21 -6.42
CA SER A 168 9.46 -43.54 -7.67
C SER A 168 9.10 -42.06 -7.54
N ASP A 169 10.14 -41.26 -7.30
CA ASP A 169 10.17 -39.80 -7.47
C ASP A 169 9.89 -39.43 -8.94
N GLU A 170 8.71 -39.77 -9.45
CA GLU A 170 8.17 -39.15 -10.65
C GLU A 170 7.68 -37.76 -10.26
N MET A 171 8.63 -36.82 -10.36
CA MET A 171 8.47 -35.37 -10.36
C MET A 171 7.16 -35.01 -11.07
N PHE A 172 6.18 -34.51 -10.31
CA PHE A 172 4.91 -34.04 -10.84
C PHE A 172 5.18 -33.09 -12.03
N PRO A 173 4.67 -33.36 -13.25
CA PRO A 173 4.69 -32.40 -14.34
C PRO A 173 3.57 -31.39 -14.08
N GLY A 174 3.81 -30.56 -13.09
CA GLY A 174 2.97 -29.47 -12.62
C GLY A 174 3.87 -28.48 -11.90
N GLU A 175 5.03 -28.21 -12.49
CA GLU A 175 5.92 -27.13 -12.10
C GLU A 175 5.09 -25.84 -11.99
N GLU A 176 5.06 -25.34 -10.75
CA GLU A 176 4.96 -23.93 -10.41
C GLU A 176 3.96 -23.12 -11.24
N VAL A 177 2.68 -23.33 -10.94
CA VAL A 177 1.83 -22.16 -10.73
C VAL A 177 2.17 -21.58 -9.35
N GLU A 178 3.44 -21.21 -9.15
CA GLU A 178 3.77 -20.16 -8.19
C GLU A 178 3.23 -18.87 -8.80
N GLY A 179 1.92 -18.73 -8.64
CA GLY A 179 1.22 -17.55 -8.15
C GLY A 179 1.89 -16.18 -8.23
N ARG A 180 2.58 -15.84 -9.32
CA ARG A 180 2.76 -14.45 -9.75
C ARG A 180 1.44 -13.95 -10.35
N LEU A 181 0.40 -14.01 -9.53
CA LEU A 181 -0.64 -13.00 -9.52
C LEU A 181 -0.31 -12.09 -8.32
N GLU A 182 0.94 -11.63 -8.26
CA GLU A 182 1.33 -10.48 -7.45
C GLU A 182 0.92 -9.25 -8.25
N GLY A 183 -0.37 -8.94 -8.17
CA GLY A 183 -0.95 -7.82 -8.88
C GLY A 183 -2.38 -7.71 -8.42
N SER A 184 -2.66 -6.65 -7.66
CA SER A 184 -4.04 -6.32 -7.31
C SER A 184 -4.91 -6.42 -8.57
N PRO A 185 -6.08 -7.07 -8.53
CA PRO A 185 -7.00 -7.13 -9.68
C PRO A 185 -7.46 -5.73 -10.12
N PHE A 186 -7.29 -4.75 -9.23
CA PHE A 186 -7.41 -3.33 -9.54
C PHE A 186 -6.10 -2.79 -10.11
N LYS A 187 -6.18 -2.03 -11.22
CA LYS A 187 -5.01 -1.36 -11.81
C LYS A 187 -4.32 -0.50 -10.75
N ILE A 188 -3.08 -0.83 -10.45
CA ILE A 188 -2.30 -0.19 -9.38
C ILE A 188 -2.23 1.33 -9.55
N GLY A 189 -2.19 1.83 -10.78
CA GLY A 189 -2.24 3.27 -11.05
C GLY A 189 -3.51 3.97 -10.54
N ARG A 190 -4.67 3.30 -10.52
CA ARG A 190 -5.91 3.86 -9.96
C ARG A 190 -5.89 3.88 -8.43
N VAL A 191 -5.38 2.81 -7.81
CA VAL A 191 -5.19 2.76 -6.35
C VAL A 191 -4.22 3.85 -5.93
N LEU A 192 -3.12 4.01 -6.68
CA LEU A 192 -2.13 5.05 -6.44
C LEU A 192 -2.72 6.45 -6.64
N LYS A 193 -3.53 6.70 -7.69
CA LYS A 193 -4.25 7.96 -7.89
C LYS A 193 -5.20 8.26 -6.71
N ALA A 194 -5.97 7.28 -6.26
CA ALA A 194 -6.90 7.44 -5.14
C ALA A 194 -6.14 7.71 -3.82
N TRP A 195 -5.08 6.96 -3.55
CA TRP A 195 -4.21 7.16 -2.40
C TRP A 195 -3.52 8.54 -2.45
N ALA A 196 -3.09 8.97 -3.64
CA ALA A 196 -2.46 10.27 -3.87
C ALA A 196 -3.40 11.43 -3.55
N GLN A 197 -4.67 11.33 -3.91
CA GLN A 197 -5.68 12.32 -3.51
C GLN A 197 -5.76 12.45 -2.00
N PHE A 198 -5.70 11.35 -1.26
CA PHE A 198 -5.68 11.38 0.20
C PHE A 198 -4.43 12.02 0.77
N ALA A 199 -3.26 11.62 0.27
CA ALA A 199 -1.99 12.12 0.74
C ALA A 199 -1.80 13.63 0.42
N CYS A 200 -2.30 14.14 -0.70
CA CYS A 200 -2.30 15.58 -1.01
C CYS A 200 -3.08 16.42 0.01
N HIS A 201 -4.06 15.82 0.68
CA HIS A 201 -4.89 16.49 1.67
C HIS A 201 -4.48 16.13 3.12
N ASP A 202 -3.49 15.26 3.30
CA ASP A 202 -2.88 15.01 4.61
C ASP A 202 -1.95 16.16 4.96
N SER A 203 -2.08 16.69 6.18
CA SER A 203 -1.17 17.69 6.73
C SER A 203 -0.02 17.07 7.54
N GLY A 204 0.02 15.74 7.60
CA GLY A 204 1.05 14.99 8.29
C GLY A 204 2.44 15.23 7.70
N ASP A 205 3.37 15.68 8.53
CA ASP A 205 4.80 15.73 8.20
C ASP A 205 5.37 14.31 8.31
N ARG A 206 5.17 13.51 7.26
CA ARG A 206 5.61 12.11 7.20
C ARG A 206 6.65 11.96 6.10
N GLN A 207 7.83 11.52 6.50
CA GLN A 207 9.01 11.57 5.65
C GLN A 207 9.32 10.24 4.97
N ILE A 208 8.77 9.10 5.45
CA ILE A 208 9.14 7.77 4.96
C ILE A 208 7.90 7.00 4.50
N LEU A 209 7.93 6.58 3.24
CA LEU A 209 6.92 5.72 2.62
C LEU A 209 7.46 4.30 2.50
N LEU A 210 6.62 3.34 2.84
CA LEU A 210 6.93 1.91 2.89
C LEU A 210 6.04 1.16 1.90
N THR A 211 6.63 0.30 1.08
CA THR A 211 5.86 -0.66 0.29
C THR A 211 6.59 -1.98 0.16
N ASP A 212 5.82 -3.06 0.15
CA ASP A 212 6.27 -4.41 -0.20
C ASP A 212 5.92 -4.77 -1.66
N GLN A 213 5.29 -3.85 -2.41
CA GLN A 213 4.96 -4.02 -3.82
C GLN A 213 5.99 -3.31 -4.70
N VAL A 214 6.86 -4.09 -5.34
CA VAL A 214 7.93 -3.57 -6.21
C VAL A 214 7.35 -2.81 -7.40
N GLU A 215 6.22 -3.25 -7.96
CA GLU A 215 5.59 -2.58 -9.11
C GLU A 215 5.08 -1.19 -8.74
N THR A 216 4.46 -1.03 -7.57
CA THR A 216 4.00 0.29 -7.10
C THR A 216 5.18 1.21 -6.88
N ALA A 217 6.20 0.67 -6.23
CA ALA A 217 7.48 1.33 -6.02
C ALA A 217 8.06 1.88 -7.34
N GLU A 218 8.08 1.05 -8.38
CA GLU A 218 8.60 1.43 -9.69
C GLU A 218 7.75 2.48 -10.40
N LEU A 219 6.42 2.37 -10.32
CA LEU A 219 5.50 3.35 -10.90
C LEU A 219 5.69 4.74 -10.27
N VAL A 220 5.80 4.81 -8.94
CA VAL A 220 6.06 6.08 -8.23
C VAL A 220 7.43 6.66 -8.62
N LEU A 221 8.45 5.81 -8.76
CA LEU A 221 9.80 6.22 -9.18
C LEU A 221 9.84 6.73 -10.62
N GLU A 222 9.07 6.13 -11.52
CA GLU A 222 8.97 6.56 -12.91
C GLU A 222 8.42 7.98 -13.00
N GLU A 223 7.27 8.23 -12.38
CA GLU A 223 6.65 9.57 -12.31
C GLU A 223 7.57 10.62 -11.69
N LEU A 224 8.31 10.20 -10.66
CA LEU A 224 9.32 11.04 -10.02
C LEU A 224 10.45 11.47 -10.95
N ARG A 225 10.96 10.52 -11.76
CA ARG A 225 12.01 10.80 -12.75
C ARG A 225 11.50 11.74 -13.83
N GLU A 226 10.26 11.55 -14.28
CA GLU A 226 9.65 12.41 -15.30
C GLU A 226 9.46 13.86 -14.83
N LEU A 227 9.30 14.08 -13.52
CA LEU A 227 9.22 15.41 -12.92
C LEU A 227 10.59 16.11 -12.83
N GLY A 228 11.67 15.44 -13.24
CA GLY A 228 13.03 15.98 -13.17
C GLY A 228 13.50 16.26 -11.74
N SER A 229 12.79 15.71 -10.74
CA SER A 229 13.14 15.86 -9.35
C SER A 229 14.17 14.80 -8.98
N PRO A 230 15.31 15.17 -8.37
CA PRO A 230 16.24 14.19 -7.83
C PRO A 230 15.61 13.63 -6.55
N VAL A 231 14.58 12.79 -6.67
CA VAL A 231 14.14 12.04 -5.49
C VAL A 231 15.17 10.97 -5.25
N PRO A 232 15.81 10.99 -4.07
CA PRO A 232 16.67 9.91 -3.70
C PRO A 232 15.77 8.68 -3.54
N GLU A 233 15.87 7.71 -4.45
CA GLU A 233 15.60 6.33 -4.05
C GLU A 233 16.55 6.07 -2.89
N ILE A 234 15.97 6.11 -1.70
CA ILE A 234 16.67 6.05 -0.43
C ILE A 234 17.24 4.64 -0.31
N CYS A 235 16.43 3.60 -0.59
CA CYS A 235 16.91 2.23 -0.74
C CYS A 235 15.84 1.16 -1.05
N ARG A 236 16.30 0.03 -1.59
CA ARG A 236 15.59 -1.27 -1.56
C ARG A 236 16.27 -2.17 -0.53
N VAL A 237 15.56 -2.60 0.50
CA VAL A 237 16.07 -3.50 1.54
C VAL A 237 15.48 -4.89 1.35
N ARG A 238 16.34 -5.89 1.18
CA ARG A 238 15.91 -7.30 1.21
C ARG A 238 15.82 -7.75 2.66
N LEU A 239 14.64 -8.21 3.05
CA LEU A 239 14.48 -8.81 4.36
C LEU A 239 14.68 -10.32 4.33
N PRO A 240 15.37 -10.88 5.33
CA PRO A 240 15.55 -12.31 5.41
C PRO A 240 14.22 -13.04 5.68
N HIS A 241 14.08 -14.24 5.12
CA HIS A 241 12.79 -14.95 4.96
C HIS A 241 12.11 -15.40 6.26
N THR A 242 12.84 -15.60 7.36
CA THR A 242 12.32 -16.27 8.57
C THR A 242 12.45 -15.41 9.83
N PRO A 243 11.37 -14.74 10.27
CA PRO A 243 11.39 -13.89 11.48
C PRO A 243 11.55 -14.65 12.81
N ASN A 244 11.77 -15.97 12.80
CA ASN A 244 11.79 -16.81 14.00
C ASN A 244 13.19 -17.26 14.43
N ASP A 245 14.25 -16.94 13.69
CA ASP A 245 15.61 -17.30 14.08
C ASP A 245 16.23 -16.20 14.96
N SER A 246 16.91 -16.57 16.05
CA SER A 246 17.58 -15.59 16.93
C SER A 246 18.64 -14.78 16.18
N GLU A 247 19.28 -15.41 15.20
CA GLU A 247 20.23 -14.77 14.28
C GLU A 247 19.55 -13.72 13.39
N TRP A 248 18.31 -13.97 12.97
CA TRP A 248 17.51 -13.01 12.22
C TRP A 248 17.22 -11.75 13.04
N LEU A 249 16.85 -11.91 14.32
CA LEU A 249 16.55 -10.79 15.22
C LEU A 249 17.77 -9.90 15.49
N GLU A 250 18.95 -10.51 15.63
CA GLU A 250 20.19 -9.77 15.84
C GLU A 250 20.59 -9.00 14.58
N LYS A 251 20.56 -9.67 13.42
CA LYS A 251 20.87 -9.04 12.12
C LYS A 251 19.89 -7.92 11.77
N THR A 252 18.60 -8.11 12.01
CA THR A 252 17.59 -7.04 11.79
C THR A 252 17.75 -5.89 12.77
N ARG A 253 18.15 -6.13 14.02
CA ARG A 253 18.45 -5.07 14.99
C ARG A 253 19.66 -4.23 14.55
N GLU A 254 20.73 -4.87 14.11
CA GLU A 254 21.92 -4.17 13.58
C GLU A 254 21.56 -3.34 12.35
N MET A 255 20.84 -3.96 11.41
CA MET A 255 20.36 -3.28 10.20
C MET A 255 19.47 -2.08 10.54
N ARG A 256 18.54 -2.24 11.48
CA ARG A 256 17.69 -1.17 11.98
C ARG A 256 18.50 -0.03 12.58
N GLN A 257 19.48 -0.31 13.44
CA GLN A 257 20.32 0.72 14.04
C GLN A 257 21.11 1.50 13.00
N ALA A 258 21.65 0.81 11.99
CA ALA A 258 22.38 1.42 10.90
C ALA A 258 21.48 2.31 10.04
N ILE A 259 20.30 1.80 9.63
CA ILE A 259 19.31 2.54 8.84
C ILE A 259 18.79 3.75 9.63
N GLN A 260 18.47 3.59 10.92
CA GLN A 260 18.04 4.69 11.78
C GLN A 260 19.10 5.77 11.91
N GLY A 261 20.37 5.41 12.11
CA GLY A 261 21.46 6.36 12.21
C GLY A 261 21.61 7.21 10.95
N GLU A 262 21.52 6.59 9.78
CA GLU A 262 21.60 7.28 8.49
C GLU A 262 20.35 8.11 8.17
N LEU A 263 19.14 7.61 8.48
CA LEU A 263 17.91 8.38 8.31
C LEU A 263 17.89 9.64 9.19
N ILE A 264 18.37 9.55 10.43
CA ILE A 264 18.49 10.71 11.33
C ILE A 264 19.49 11.71 10.75
N ARG A 265 20.67 11.25 10.29
CA ARG A 265 21.67 12.11 9.63
C ARG A 265 21.11 12.79 8.39
N TRP A 266 20.33 12.06 7.59
CA TRP A 266 19.70 12.58 6.39
C TRP A 266 18.66 13.66 6.71
N GLY A 267 17.83 13.43 7.73
CA GLY A 267 16.84 14.39 8.22
C GLY A 267 17.49 15.66 8.81
N GLU A 268 18.55 15.52 9.61
CA GLU A 268 19.30 16.65 10.18
C GLU A 268 20.08 17.44 9.12
N GLY A 269 20.52 16.78 8.06
CA GLY A 269 21.26 17.37 6.94
C GLY A 269 20.40 18.10 5.91
N GLY A 270 19.08 18.20 6.11
CA GLY A 270 18.17 18.86 5.16
C GLY A 270 17.99 18.10 3.84
N GLY A 271 18.07 16.76 3.88
CA GLY A 271 17.87 15.94 2.69
C GLY A 271 19.09 15.84 1.77
N GLY A 272 20.29 15.70 2.36
CA GLY A 272 21.54 15.53 1.62
C GLY A 272 21.62 14.26 0.75
N ASP A 273 22.78 14.01 0.16
CA ASP A 273 23.04 12.87 -0.72
C ASP A 273 22.69 11.53 -0.03
N PRO A 274 21.78 10.71 -0.59
CA PRO A 274 21.42 9.39 -0.03
C PRO A 274 22.50 8.32 -0.22
N ALA A 275 23.60 8.61 -0.93
CA ALA A 275 24.63 7.62 -1.25
C ALA A 275 25.12 6.80 -0.03
N PRO A 276 25.36 7.39 1.16
CA PRO A 276 25.82 6.61 2.32
C PRO A 276 24.81 5.55 2.78
N LEU A 277 23.51 5.88 2.73
CA LEU A 277 22.45 4.94 3.08
C LEU A 277 22.31 3.85 2.01
N ARG A 278 22.46 4.22 0.73
CA ARG A 278 22.43 3.27 -0.37
C ARG A 278 23.58 2.27 -0.27
N ASP A 279 24.80 2.73 -0.07
CA ASP A 279 26.00 1.89 0.06
C ASP A 279 25.88 0.93 1.25
N LEU A 280 25.37 1.42 2.38
CA LEU A 280 25.08 0.61 3.56
C LEU A 280 24.10 -0.52 3.21
N ILE A 281 23.04 -0.22 2.47
CA ILE A 281 22.00 -1.19 2.18
C ILE A 281 22.40 -2.16 1.08
N GLU A 282 23.17 -1.73 0.09
CA GLU A 282 23.81 -2.64 -0.86
C GLU A 282 24.72 -3.63 -0.15
N THR A 283 25.48 -3.18 0.86
CA THR A 283 26.32 -4.03 1.69
C THR A 283 25.49 -5.03 2.51
N LEU A 284 24.38 -4.58 3.10
CA LEU A 284 23.46 -5.43 3.85
C LEU A 284 22.76 -6.46 2.96
N ASN A 285 22.30 -6.05 1.78
CA ASN A 285 21.68 -6.91 0.78
C ASN A 285 22.66 -7.96 0.25
N ALA A 286 23.93 -7.60 0.04
CA ALA A 286 24.98 -8.54 -0.36
C ALA A 286 25.27 -9.59 0.72
N SER A 287 25.07 -9.23 1.99
CA SER A 287 25.21 -10.15 3.14
C SER A 287 23.97 -11.05 3.33
N SER A 288 22.82 -10.73 2.75
CA SER A 288 21.62 -11.58 2.79
C SER A 288 21.57 -12.49 1.56
N ALA A 289 22.22 -13.64 1.62
CA ALA A 289 22.27 -14.61 0.52
C ALA A 289 20.98 -15.45 0.33
N GLY A 290 19.82 -14.95 0.77
CA GLY A 290 18.55 -15.66 0.69
C GLY A 290 17.58 -15.04 -0.32
N GLU A 291 16.77 -15.88 -0.96
CA GLU A 291 15.46 -15.46 -1.45
C GLU A 291 14.71 -14.89 -0.23
N GLY A 292 14.09 -13.74 -0.38
CA GLY A 292 13.59 -12.95 0.73
C GLY A 292 12.65 -11.89 0.20
N GLY A 293 11.69 -11.45 1.03
CA GLY A 293 10.80 -10.36 0.63
C GLY A 293 11.60 -9.08 0.40
N GLN A 294 11.31 -8.36 -0.68
CA GLN A 294 11.92 -7.05 -0.91
C GLN A 294 11.01 -5.98 -0.32
N ILE A 295 11.57 -5.14 0.54
CA ILE A 295 10.93 -3.89 0.96
C ILE A 295 11.58 -2.75 0.21
N VAL A 296 10.77 -1.83 -0.27
CA VAL A 296 11.26 -0.58 -0.82
C VAL A 296 10.95 0.57 0.12
N LEU A 297 11.99 1.34 0.45
CA LEU A 297 11.93 2.50 1.32
C LEU A 297 12.14 3.76 0.50
N TYR A 298 11.17 4.65 0.57
CA TYR A 298 11.28 5.99 0.01
C TYR A 298 11.28 6.97 1.15
N ALA A 299 12.29 7.84 1.19
CA ALA A 299 12.09 9.13 1.84
C ALA A 299 11.92 10.17 0.76
N VAL A 300 10.80 10.87 0.86
CA VAL A 300 10.41 11.85 -0.14
C VAL A 300 10.20 13.15 0.59
N ASP A 301 10.80 14.21 0.07
CA ASP A 301 10.45 15.56 0.48
C ASP A 301 8.94 15.76 0.24
N GLY A 302 8.20 16.19 1.26
CA GLY A 302 6.75 16.30 1.19
C GLY A 302 6.26 17.19 0.05
N ALA A 303 7.01 18.23 -0.34
CA ALA A 303 6.65 19.12 -1.45
C ALA A 303 6.91 18.46 -2.81
N VAL A 304 7.99 17.69 -2.94
CA VAL A 304 8.24 16.89 -4.15
C VAL A 304 7.20 15.79 -4.28
N PHE A 305 6.91 15.09 -3.19
CA PHE A 305 5.90 14.05 -3.16
C PHE A 305 4.54 14.61 -3.56
N SER A 306 4.14 15.74 -2.99
CA SER A 306 2.88 16.42 -3.36
C SER A 306 2.80 16.73 -4.85
N LYS A 307 3.90 17.08 -5.52
CA LYS A 307 3.93 17.29 -6.98
C LYS A 307 3.74 15.99 -7.78
N VAL A 308 4.33 14.88 -7.33
CA VAL A 308 4.11 13.55 -7.92
C VAL A 308 2.65 13.16 -7.80
N LEU A 309 2.10 13.33 -6.60
CA LEU A 309 0.69 13.05 -6.35
C LEU A 309 -0.22 13.96 -7.19
N ALA A 310 0.14 15.24 -7.38
CA ALA A 310 -0.57 16.15 -8.28
C ALA A 310 -0.58 15.64 -9.73
N ARG A 311 0.56 15.18 -10.23
CA ARG A 311 0.71 14.67 -11.60
C ARG A 311 -0.06 13.37 -11.80
N LEU A 312 0.10 12.42 -10.87
CA LEU A 312 -0.65 11.16 -10.82
C LEU A 312 -2.16 11.37 -10.79
N THR A 313 -2.62 12.48 -10.20
CA THR A 313 -4.03 12.84 -10.11
C THR A 313 -4.53 13.70 -11.25
N GLY A 314 -3.65 14.15 -12.16
CA GLY A 314 -3.97 15.09 -13.23
C GLY A 314 -4.33 16.50 -12.72
N GLN A 315 -3.90 16.85 -11.51
CA GLN A 315 -4.23 18.11 -10.82
C GLN A 315 -3.05 19.10 -10.81
N GLU A 316 -2.21 19.12 -11.85
CA GLU A 316 -1.04 20.01 -11.91
C GLU A 316 -1.39 21.50 -11.70
N GLU A 317 -2.58 21.95 -12.11
CA GLU A 317 -3.01 23.35 -11.97
C GLU A 317 -3.49 23.74 -10.56
N ASP A 318 -4.05 22.81 -9.77
CA ASP A 318 -4.62 23.12 -8.45
C ASP A 318 -3.56 23.16 -7.34
N VAL A 319 -2.46 22.41 -7.47
CA VAL A 319 -1.45 22.26 -6.39
C VAL A 319 -0.54 23.49 -6.23
N LEU A 320 -0.40 24.32 -7.25
CA LEU A 320 0.28 25.62 -7.15
C LEU A 320 -0.46 26.62 -6.25
N SER A 321 -1.77 26.42 -6.01
CA SER A 321 -2.55 27.27 -5.10
C SER A 321 -2.37 26.86 -3.63
N VAL A 322 -2.26 25.56 -3.34
CA VAL A 322 -2.14 25.00 -1.98
C VAL A 322 -0.74 25.18 -1.40
N THR A 323 0.30 25.10 -2.24
CA THR A 323 1.70 25.35 -1.82
C THR A 323 1.97 26.80 -1.39
N SER A 324 1.07 27.74 -1.69
CA SER A 324 1.18 29.14 -1.22
C SER A 324 0.78 29.36 0.25
N MET A 325 0.22 28.34 0.94
CA MET A 325 -0.27 28.47 2.32
C MET A 325 0.67 27.91 3.40
N HIS A 326 1.93 27.57 3.11
CA HIS A 326 2.84 27.03 4.13
C HIS A 326 4.15 27.83 4.34
N PRO A 327 4.14 28.93 5.13
CA PRO A 327 5.34 29.50 5.69
C PRO A 327 5.45 29.15 7.19
N ARG A 328 5.75 27.88 7.54
CA ARG A 328 6.05 27.49 8.94
C ARG A 328 7.09 26.39 9.11
N LEU A 329 8.13 26.37 8.27
CA LEU A 329 9.35 25.56 8.50
C LEU A 329 10.63 26.41 8.47
N LEU A 330 10.62 27.59 9.10
CA LEU A 330 11.83 28.41 9.27
C LEU A 330 11.91 29.16 10.61
N GLY A 331 11.28 28.66 11.66
CA GLY A 331 11.33 29.33 12.97
C GLY A 331 10.90 28.51 14.16
N MET A 332 11.60 27.41 14.46
CA MET A 332 11.60 26.80 15.80
C MET A 332 12.98 26.25 16.17
N LEU A 333 14.02 27.05 15.92
CA LEU A 333 15.26 27.04 16.71
C LEU A 333 15.52 28.47 17.17
N SER A 334 14.84 28.86 18.25
CA SER A 334 15.21 29.96 19.15
C SER A 334 14.76 29.64 20.55
#